data_AF-A0A2I0WKX1-F1
#
_entry.id   AF-A0A2I0WKX1-F1
#
_cell.length_a   1.000
_cell.length_b   1.000
_cell.length_c   1.000
_cell.angle_alpha   90.00
_cell.angle_beta   90.00
_cell.angle_gamma   90.00
#
_symmetry.space_group_name_H-M   'P 1'
#
loop_
_entity.id
_entity.type
_entity.pdbx_description
1 polymer ?
#
loop_
_entity_poly.entity_id
_entity_poly.type
_entity_poly.pdbx_seq_one_letter_code
_entity_poly.pdbx_strand_id
1 'polypeptide(L)'
;MDAYIGYHGRIPKSIQDGLGETLAIGRGSYSAVHLAFRRRSYPSPTIHAVKSAPLSSASLLQREEAILTELHGCPQIISCFGHDITTDTAGDLLYMLVLYN
;
A
#
# COMPACT_ATOMS: atom_id res chain seq x y z
N MET A 1 -26.67 -11.68 4.92
CA MET A 1 -26.09 -10.69 5.86
C MET A 1 -24.66 -11.11 6.07
N ASP A 2 -23.76 -10.76 5.16
CA ASP A 2 -22.35 -11.12 5.26
C ASP A 2 -21.57 -9.89 5.66
N ALA A 3 -20.92 -10.01 6.82
CA ALA A 3 -20.23 -8.94 7.50
C ALA A 3 -19.14 -8.35 6.61
N TYR A 4 -19.21 -7.03 6.41
CA TYR A 4 -18.12 -6.22 5.94
C TYR A 4 -17.02 -6.27 7.02
N ILE A 5 -16.11 -7.25 6.91
CA ILE A 5 -14.95 -7.33 7.80
C ILE A 5 -14.02 -6.19 7.38
N GLY A 6 -14.22 -5.03 8.01
CA GLY A 6 -13.32 -3.91 7.91
C GLY A 6 -11.94 -4.33 8.41
N TYR A 7 -10.98 -4.41 7.48
CA TYR A 7 -9.58 -4.50 7.84
C TYR A 7 -9.18 -3.22 8.57
N HIS A 8 -9.15 -3.26 9.90
CA HIS A 8 -8.43 -2.30 10.73
C HIS A 8 -6.92 -2.58 10.63
N GLY A 9 -6.37 -2.54 9.42
CA GLY A 9 -4.93 -2.70 9.17
C GLY A 9 -4.19 -1.45 9.66
N ARG A 10 -3.39 -1.60 10.72
CA ARG A 10 -2.45 -0.56 11.17
C ARG A 10 -1.41 -0.33 10.06
N ILE A 11 -1.22 0.93 9.66
CA ILE A 11 -0.15 1.34 8.75
C ILE A 11 1.22 1.06 9.41
N PRO A 12 2.24 0.61 8.67
CA PRO A 12 3.59 0.40 9.19
C PRO A 12 4.18 1.62 9.89
N LYS A 13 4.94 1.38 10.97
CA LYS A 13 5.56 2.44 11.80
C LYS A 13 6.52 3.36 11.05
N SER A 14 7.14 2.93 9.94
CA SER A 14 8.02 3.78 9.13
C SER A 14 7.26 4.75 8.21
N ILE A 15 5.98 4.45 7.92
CA ILE A 15 5.06 5.28 7.13
C ILE A 15 4.11 6.11 8.03
N GLN A 16 4.09 5.79 9.34
CA GLN A 16 3.30 6.49 10.37
C GLN A 16 3.68 7.97 10.55
N ASP A 17 4.81 8.43 10.04
CA ASP A 17 5.16 9.86 10.06
C ASP A 17 4.30 10.72 9.11
N GLY A 18 3.35 10.10 8.38
CA GLY A 18 2.45 10.84 7.51
C GLY A 18 1.10 10.20 7.17
N LEU A 19 0.94 8.87 7.17
CA LEU A 19 -0.31 8.23 6.74
C LEU A 19 -1.17 7.80 7.95
N GLY A 20 -2.46 8.17 7.93
CA GLY A 20 -3.36 8.00 9.07
C GLY A 20 -4.12 6.67 9.09
N GLU A 21 -4.98 6.46 8.11
CA GLU A 21 -5.93 5.33 8.00
C GLU A 21 -5.85 4.72 6.61
N THR A 22 -6.11 3.41 6.51
CA THR A 22 -6.24 2.74 5.22
C THR A 22 -7.62 2.15 5.02
N LEU A 23 -8.11 2.21 3.79
CA LEU A 23 -9.38 1.61 3.37
C LEU A 23 -9.10 0.60 2.27
N ALA A 24 -9.44 -0.68 2.49
CA ALA A 24 -9.36 -1.69 1.44
C ALA A 24 -10.32 -1.32 0.29
N ILE A 25 -9.77 -1.17 -0.92
CA ILE A 25 -10.54 -0.79 -2.11
C ILE A 25 -10.57 -1.90 -3.18
N GLY A 26 -9.73 -2.92 -3.04
CA GLY A 26 -9.74 -4.05 -3.96
C GLY A 26 -8.85 -5.20 -3.48
N ARG A 27 -9.17 -6.41 -3.93
CA ARG A 27 -8.35 -7.59 -3.67
C ARG A 27 -8.26 -8.41 -4.95
N GLY A 28 -7.03 -8.62 -5.41
CA GLY A 28 -6.72 -9.57 -6.48
C GLY A 28 -6.17 -10.88 -5.90
N SER A 29 -5.79 -11.79 -6.80
CA SER A 29 -5.23 -13.09 -6.42
C SER A 29 -3.90 -12.99 -5.66
N TYR A 30 -3.11 -11.95 -5.92
CA TYR A 30 -1.74 -11.83 -5.41
C TYR A 30 -1.53 -10.67 -4.43
N SER A 31 -2.46 -9.72 -4.36
CA SER A 31 -2.34 -8.55 -3.49
C SER A 31 -3.69 -7.93 -3.16
N ALA A 32 -3.78 -7.28 -2.01
CA ALA A 32 -4.84 -6.34 -1.68
C ALA A 32 -4.39 -4.90 -1.95
N VAL A 33 -5.32 -4.05 -2.37
CA VAL A 33 -5.12 -2.61 -2.61
C VAL A 33 -5.87 -1.84 -1.55
N HIS A 34 -5.19 -0.88 -0.94
CA HIS A 34 -5.74 0.01 0.07
C HIS A 34 -5.52 1.46 -0.33
N LEU A 35 -6.46 2.33 0.01
CA LEU A 35 -6.29 3.77 -0.05
C LEU A 35 -5.56 4.24 1.22
N ALA A 36 -4.58 5.11 1.11
CA ALA A 36 -3.87 5.70 2.24
C ALA A 36 -3.84 7.23 2.16
N PHE A 37 -4.14 7.90 3.28
CA PHE A 37 -4.27 9.36 3.35
C PHE A 37 -3.11 10.00 4.10
N ARG A 38 -2.45 11.00 3.50
CA ARG A 38 -1.39 11.78 4.17
C ARG A 38 -1.98 12.91 5.03
N ARG A 39 -1.97 12.74 6.35
CA ARG A 39 -2.59 13.66 7.31
C ARG A 39 -2.00 15.08 7.29
N ARG A 40 -0.72 15.26 6.91
CA ARG A 40 -0.04 16.57 6.90
C ARG A 40 -0.29 17.44 5.66
N SER A 41 -1.21 17.07 4.78
CA SER A 41 -1.44 17.78 3.51
C SER A 41 -2.70 18.66 3.47
N TYR A 42 -3.32 18.96 4.62
CA TYR A 42 -4.44 19.91 4.65
C TYR A 42 -4.05 21.29 4.09
N PRO A 43 -4.89 21.92 3.25
CA PRO A 43 -6.29 21.56 2.94
C PRO A 43 -6.52 20.51 1.83
N SER A 44 -5.47 20.00 1.17
CA SER A 44 -5.58 19.02 0.07
C SER A 44 -4.89 17.70 0.42
N PRO A 45 -5.60 16.74 1.05
CA PRO A 45 -5.00 15.48 1.46
C PRO A 45 -4.44 14.73 0.25
N THR A 46 -3.15 14.42 0.28
CA THR A 46 -2.50 13.55 -0.71
C THR A 46 -2.97 12.12 -0.44
N ILE A 47 -3.50 11.50 -1.49
CA ILE A 47 -4.03 10.14 -1.47
C ILE A 47 -3.05 9.24 -2.22
N HIS A 48 -2.67 8.14 -1.59
CA HIS A 48 -1.81 7.12 -2.16
C HIS A 48 -2.55 5.79 -2.25
N ALA A 49 -2.20 4.97 -3.24
CA ALA A 49 -2.61 3.58 -3.26
C ALA A 49 -1.51 2.72 -2.65
N VAL A 50 -1.89 1.74 -1.84
CA VAL A 50 -0.96 0.80 -1.22
C VAL A 50 -1.35 -0.61 -1.61
N LYS A 51 -0.49 -1.28 -2.36
CA LYS A 51 -0.60 -2.72 -2.58
C LYS A 51 0.07 -3.47 -1.44
N SER A 52 -0.52 -4.58 -1.03
CA SER A 52 0.01 -5.41 0.05
C SER A 52 -0.12 -6.90 -0.28
N ALA A 53 0.86 -7.69 0.13
CA ALA A 53 0.85 -9.14 0.03
C ALA A 53 1.58 -9.75 1.23
N PRO A 54 1.23 -10.99 1.65
CA PRO A 54 2.07 -11.73 2.59
C PRO A 54 3.50 -11.81 2.06
N LEU A 55 4.48 -11.53 2.93
CA LEU A 55 5.89 -11.50 2.56
C LEU A 55 6.35 -12.83 1.93
N SER A 56 5.80 -13.95 2.41
CA SER A 56 6.04 -15.30 1.87
C SER A 56 5.60 -15.49 0.42
N SER A 57 4.72 -14.61 -0.10
CA SER A 57 4.18 -14.65 -1.46
C SER A 57 4.40 -13.34 -2.24
N ALA A 58 5.28 -12.46 -1.76
CA ALA A 58 5.44 -11.10 -2.28
C ALA A 58 6.29 -10.98 -3.56
N SER A 59 6.77 -12.08 -4.14
CA SER A 59 7.71 -12.05 -5.28
C SER A 59 7.17 -11.30 -6.51
N LEU A 60 5.87 -11.42 -6.79
CA LEU A 60 5.23 -10.66 -7.87
C LEU A 60 5.17 -9.17 -7.55
N LEU A 61 4.87 -8.82 -6.30
CA LEU A 61 4.77 -7.42 -5.87
C LEU A 61 6.15 -6.73 -5.82
N GLN A 62 7.20 -7.46 -5.45
CA GLN A 62 8.60 -7.02 -5.56
C GLN A 62 9.03 -6.83 -7.03
N ARG A 63 8.54 -7.68 -7.94
CA ARG A 63 8.79 -7.50 -9.37
C ARG A 63 8.08 -6.27 -9.92
N GLU A 64 6.85 -6.00 -9.46
CA GLU A 64 6.16 -4.75 -9.77
C GLU A 64 6.97 -3.53 -9.30
N GLU A 65 7.52 -3.55 -8.09
CA GLU A 65 8.39 -2.47 -7.59
C GLU A 65 9.56 -2.21 -8.54
N ALA A 66 10.30 -3.25 -8.92
CA ALA A 66 11.47 -3.10 -9.79
C ALA A 66 11.09 -2.47 -11.14
N ILE A 67 10.03 -2.96 -11.78
CA ILE A 67 9.55 -2.44 -13.07
C ILE A 67 9.09 -0.99 -12.94
N LEU A 68 8.31 -0.65 -11.91
CA LEU A 68 7.82 0.71 -11.71
C LEU A 68 8.94 1.69 -11.34
N THR A 69 10.00 1.21 -10.69
CA THR A 69 11.20 2.00 -10.40
C THR A 69 11.94 2.36 -11.69
N GLU A 70 12.08 1.42 -12.62
CA GLU A 70 12.69 1.66 -13.93
C GLU A 70 11.86 2.63 -14.80
N LEU A 71 10.53 2.63 -14.63
CA LEU A 71 9.59 3.48 -15.36
C LEU A 71 9.31 4.82 -14.66
N HIS A 72 10.10 5.19 -13.65
CA HIS A 72 9.91 6.42 -12.90
C HIS A 72 9.98 7.65 -13.83
N GLY A 73 9.02 8.56 -13.65
CA GLY A 73 8.93 9.80 -14.43
C GLY A 73 8.14 9.70 -15.74
N CYS A 74 7.65 8.51 -16.11
CA CYS A 74 6.73 8.36 -17.24
C CYS A 74 5.34 8.93 -16.91
N PRO A 75 4.85 9.99 -17.61
CA PRO A 75 3.63 10.71 -17.21
C PRO A 75 2.32 9.91 -17.24
N GLN A 76 2.31 8.76 -17.92
CA GLN A 76 1.12 7.90 -18.09
C GLN A 76 1.22 6.59 -17.31
N ILE A 77 2.28 6.42 -16.52
CA ILE A 77 2.51 5.22 -15.72
C ILE A 77 2.50 5.64 -14.26
N ILE A 78 1.78 4.89 -13.44
CA ILE A 78 1.73 5.14 -12.00
C ILE A 78 3.15 5.06 -11.41
N SER A 79 3.51 6.04 -10.58
CA SER A 79 4.83 6.08 -9.96
C SER A 79 4.85 5.24 -8.69
N CYS A 80 5.97 4.56 -8.48
CA CYS A 80 6.29 3.90 -7.22
C CYS A 80 7.01 4.88 -6.30
N PHE A 81 6.47 5.11 -5.10
CA PHE A 81 7.17 5.86 -4.06
C PHE A 81 8.22 4.99 -3.35
N GLY A 82 7.95 3.69 -3.23
CA GLY A 82 8.80 2.70 -2.60
C GLY A 82 7.99 1.62 -1.89
N HIS A 83 8.69 0.76 -1.17
CA HIS A 83 8.07 -0.31 -0.38
C HIS A 83 8.36 -0.18 1.13
N ASP A 84 7.64 -0.98 1.90
CA ASP A 84 7.92 -1.23 3.30
C ASP A 84 7.53 -2.66 3.70
N ILE A 85 8.06 -3.15 4.81
CA ILE A 85 7.68 -4.45 5.39
C ILE A 85 7.11 -4.20 6.79
N THR A 86 5.93 -4.77 7.04
CA THR A 86 5.25 -4.61 8.32
C THR A 86 4.68 -5.91 8.83
N THR A 87 4.11 -5.85 10.02
CA THR A 87 3.42 -6.97 10.66
C THR A 87 1.95 -6.62 10.79
N ASP A 88 1.08 -7.53 10.37
CA ASP A 88 -0.36 -7.35 10.50
C ASP A 88 -0.86 -7.62 11.95
N THR A 89 -2.17 -7.58 12.15
CA THR A 89 -2.77 -7.82 13.47
C THR A 89 -2.66 -9.27 13.94
N ALA A 90 -2.46 -10.22 13.02
CA ALA A 90 -2.26 -11.64 13.33
C ALA A 90 -0.79 -11.99 13.63
N GLY A 91 0.14 -11.06 13.35
CA GLY A 91 1.58 -11.29 13.50
C GLY A 91 2.28 -11.69 12.20
N ASP A 92 1.56 -11.71 11.08
CA ASP A 92 2.12 -12.10 9.79
C ASP A 92 2.85 -10.93 9.12
N LEU A 93 3.96 -11.23 8.45
CA LEU A 93 4.72 -10.24 7.71
C LEU A 93 4.04 -9.91 6.38
N LEU A 94 3.89 -8.62 6.11
CA LEU A 94 3.35 -8.06 4.88
C LEU A 94 4.40 -7.22 4.18
N TYR A 95 4.52 -7.42 2.87
CA TYR A 95 5.23 -6.51 1.98
C TYR A 95 4.22 -5.51 1.41
N MET A 96 4.55 -4.22 1.47
CA MET A 96 3.67 -3.12 1.06
C MET A 96 4.36 -2.25 0.03
N LEU A 97 3.68 -1.92 -1.06
CA LEU A 97 4.16 -1.06 -2.14
C LEU A 97 3.29 0.19 -2.23
N VAL A 98 3.90 1.37 -2.15
CA VAL A 98 3.21 2.67 -2.16
C VAL A 98 3.26 3.29 -3.55
N LEU A 99 2.10 3.62 -4.08
CA LEU A 99 1.89 4.10 -5.45
C LEU A 99 1.20 5.48 -5.46
N TYR A 100 1.57 6.31 -6.42
CA TYR A 100 1.00 7.65 -6.64
C TYR A 100 0.97 8.01 -8.13
N ASN A 101 0.07 8.92 -8.50
CA ASN A 101 0.08 9.59 -9.80
C ASN A 101 0.72 10.97 -9.68
#